data_AF-A0A4V6XWI5-F1
#
_entry.id   AF-A0A4V6XWI5-F1
#
_cell.length_a   1.000
_cell.length_b   1.000
_cell.length_c   1.000
_cell.angle_alpha   90.00
_cell.angle_beta   90.00
_cell.angle_gamma   90.00
#
_symmetry.space_group_name_H-M   'P 1'
#
loop_
_entity.id
_entity.type
_entity.pdbx_description
1 polymer ?
#
loop_
_entity_poly.entity_id
_entity_poly.type
_entity_poly.pdbx_seq_one_letter_code
_entity_poly.pdbx_strand_id
1 'polypeptide(L)'
;MGEHSRPNEESVINDNHEILASVTGRQGPNYSPNDKLHTTHSWDFLGVNSPYANNQRPVTSSVSDVIVGVIDTGFWPDSESFSDTCLGTVPVKFKGECVAGENFTSANCNRKVVGARFYFKGFEAENGPLEDFGGTFFRSARDSDGHGSHSASTIAGAVVSNVSLFGMTRGTARGGAPYARLAIYKACWFNLCNDGDILSAMDDAINDGVDILSLSFGANPPEPIYFESATSVGAFRAFRKGIVVSCSAGNSFSPKTSANVAPWILTVAASSLDREFDSNIYLGNLGNSQILKGFSLNPLKLETSYGLIAGSDAAVPGVTAKNAQSMIKYQS
;
A
#
# COMPACT_ATOMS: atom_id res chain seq x y z
N MET A 1 30.00 -13.17 32.83
CA MET A 1 28.64 -13.46 33.36
C MET A 1 27.98 -12.13 33.62
N GLY A 2 27.01 -11.79 32.79
CA GLY A 2 26.18 -10.59 32.89
C GLY A 2 25.01 -10.82 31.94
N GLU A 3 23.88 -11.23 32.50
CA GLU A 3 22.64 -11.48 31.77
C GLU A 3 22.12 -10.14 31.21
N HIS A 4 22.02 -10.04 29.89
CA HIS A 4 21.18 -9.03 29.25
C HIS A 4 19.78 -9.61 29.08
N SER A 5 18.92 -9.31 30.05
CA SER A 5 17.48 -9.54 29.98
C SER A 5 16.90 -8.73 28.82
N ARG A 6 16.18 -9.38 27.91
CA ARG A 6 15.37 -8.70 26.89
C ARG A 6 14.24 -7.93 27.60
N PRO A 7 13.82 -6.75 27.12
CA PRO A 7 12.70 -6.03 27.73
C PRO A 7 11.43 -6.88 27.65
N ASN A 8 10.64 -6.89 28.71
CA ASN A 8 9.30 -7.47 28.72
C ASN A 8 8.41 -6.68 27.75
N GLU A 9 7.67 -7.37 26.87
CA GLU A 9 6.78 -6.76 25.87
C GLU A 9 5.74 -5.83 26.52
N GLU A 10 5.30 -6.11 27.74
CA GLU A 10 4.41 -5.22 28.51
C GLU A 10 5.07 -3.89 28.91
N SER A 11 6.39 -3.86 29.13
CA SER A 11 7.12 -2.61 29.42
C SER A 11 7.21 -1.74 28.18
N VAL A 12 7.48 -2.33 27.01
CA VAL A 12 7.51 -1.59 25.74
C VAL A 12 6.12 -1.06 25.38
N ILE A 13 5.06 -1.81 25.68
CA ILE A 13 3.68 -1.36 25.45
C ILE A 13 3.30 -0.24 26.41
N ASN A 14 3.66 -0.32 27.70
CA ASN A 14 3.39 0.72 28.68
C ASN A 14 4.18 2.01 28.41
N ASP A 15 5.45 1.89 28.01
CA ASP A 15 6.28 3.04 27.64
C ASP A 15 5.71 3.75 26.40
N ASN A 16 5.18 2.98 25.44
CA ASN A 16 4.48 3.54 24.27
C ASN A 16 3.13 4.19 24.64
N HIS A 17 2.43 3.68 25.66
CA HIS A 17 1.18 4.26 26.18
C HIS A 17 1.41 5.56 26.98
N GLU A 18 2.48 5.66 27.76
CA GLU A 18 2.84 6.91 28.47
C GLU A 18 3.31 8.01 27.51
N ILE A 19 4.02 7.64 26.44
CA ILE A 19 4.36 8.57 25.36
C ILE A 19 3.08 9.10 24.69
N LEU A 20 2.09 8.24 24.42
CA LEU A 20 0.78 8.64 23.89
C LEU A 20 0.00 9.56 24.85
N ALA A 21 0.08 9.33 26.16
CA ALA A 21 -0.57 10.19 27.15
C ALA A 21 0.07 11.60 27.22
N SER A 22 1.41 11.68 27.09
CA SER A 22 2.14 12.96 27.11
C SER A 22 1.85 13.87 25.91
N VAL A 23 1.41 13.30 24.78
CA VAL A 23 1.10 14.03 23.53
C VAL A 23 -0.35 14.53 23.47
N THR A 24 -1.27 14.00 24.29
CA THR A 24 -2.71 14.34 24.22
C THR A 24 -3.15 15.53 25.10
N GLY A 25 -2.21 16.34 25.60
CA GLY A 25 -2.50 17.53 26.41
C GLY A 25 -3.57 18.43 25.79
N ARG A 26 -4.80 18.40 26.34
CA ARG A 26 -5.89 19.32 25.98
C ARG A 26 -5.74 20.63 26.76
N GLN A 27 -5.87 21.78 26.08
CA GLN A 27 -6.92 22.81 26.27
C GLN A 27 -6.65 24.08 25.43
N GLY A 28 -7.68 24.60 24.75
CA GLY A 28 -7.71 25.98 24.21
C GLY A 28 -8.44 26.14 22.86
N PRO A 29 -9.45 27.03 22.71
CA PRO A 29 -10.33 27.08 21.55
C PRO A 29 -9.79 28.05 20.50
N ASN A 30 -9.42 27.53 19.33
CA ASN A 30 -9.40 28.33 18.10
C ASN A 30 -9.74 27.40 16.94
N TYR A 31 -11.02 27.43 16.58
CA TYR A 31 -11.54 26.91 15.33
C TYR A 31 -10.79 27.59 14.16
N SER A 32 -10.20 26.78 13.29
CA SER A 32 -9.86 27.18 11.92
C SER A 32 -10.65 26.26 10.97
N PRO A 33 -11.19 26.77 9.84
CA PRO A 33 -12.35 26.19 9.19
C PRO A 33 -11.98 25.03 8.25
N ASN A 34 -12.70 23.91 8.42
CA ASN A 34 -12.89 22.83 7.44
C ASN A 34 -11.63 22.10 6.96
N ASP A 35 -11.11 21.21 7.79
CA ASP A 35 -10.23 20.13 7.36
C ASP A 35 -11.01 19.15 6.46
N LYS A 36 -10.64 19.08 5.19
CA LYS A 36 -11.14 18.08 4.25
C LYS A 36 -10.13 16.94 4.09
N LEU A 37 -10.70 15.76 3.85
CA LEU A 37 -10.12 14.43 4.05
C LEU A 37 -9.15 14.08 2.89
N HIS A 38 -8.05 13.37 3.19
CA HIS A 38 -6.75 12.87 2.60
C HIS A 38 -6.49 11.54 1.70
N THR A 39 -6.82 10.28 2.06
CA THR A 39 -7.20 9.13 1.11
C THR A 39 -8.69 8.86 1.18
N THR A 40 -9.18 8.96 2.38
CA THR A 40 -9.68 10.24 2.87
C THR A 40 -9.93 11.35 1.79
N HIS A 41 -9.14 11.58 0.70
CA HIS A 41 -9.39 12.58 -0.37
C HIS A 41 -9.54 12.04 -1.77
N SER A 42 -8.78 11.01 -2.13
CA SER A 42 -8.62 10.62 -3.54
C SER A 42 -9.98 10.32 -4.17
N TRP A 43 -10.90 9.74 -3.39
CA TRP A 43 -12.27 9.51 -3.82
C TRP A 43 -13.12 10.77 -3.87
N ASP A 44 -12.91 11.73 -2.96
CA ASP A 44 -13.58 13.03 -2.98
C ASP A 44 -13.11 13.86 -4.19
N PHE A 45 -11.81 13.85 -4.50
CA PHE A 45 -11.22 14.45 -5.70
C PHE A 45 -11.83 13.88 -6.98
N LEU A 46 -12.07 12.57 -7.03
CA LEU A 46 -12.74 11.92 -8.15
C LEU A 46 -14.26 12.19 -8.19
N GLY A 47 -14.82 12.93 -7.23
CA GLY A 47 -16.26 13.14 -7.10
C GLY A 47 -17.05 11.87 -6.77
N VAL A 48 -16.36 10.81 -6.34
CA VAL A 48 -16.98 9.58 -5.85
C VAL A 48 -17.40 9.86 -4.43
N ASN A 49 -18.58 10.46 -4.25
CA ASN A 49 -19.09 10.72 -2.92
C ASN A 49 -19.27 9.42 -2.13
N SER A 50 -19.08 9.51 -0.81
CA SER A 50 -19.51 8.48 0.12
C SER A 50 -20.95 8.03 -0.22
N PRO A 51 -21.29 6.72 -0.13
CA PRO A 51 -22.64 6.20 -0.42
C PRO A 51 -23.79 6.92 0.33
N TYR A 52 -23.47 7.80 1.28
CA TYR A 52 -24.40 8.67 1.98
C TYR A 52 -24.84 9.95 1.22
N ALA A 53 -24.07 10.47 0.25
CA ALA A 53 -24.38 11.78 -0.33
C ALA A 53 -25.33 11.72 -1.55
N ASN A 54 -25.31 10.61 -2.30
CA ASN A 54 -26.18 10.43 -3.45
C ASN A 54 -27.27 9.42 -3.10
N ASN A 55 -28.34 9.91 -2.44
CA ASN A 55 -29.57 9.15 -2.23
C ASN A 55 -30.01 8.45 -3.52
N GLN A 56 -29.94 7.11 -3.57
CA GLN A 56 -30.95 6.20 -4.16
C GLN A 56 -30.50 4.73 -4.26
N ARG A 57 -29.90 4.17 -3.21
CA ARG A 57 -30.09 2.75 -2.90
C ARG A 57 -29.61 2.52 -1.46
N PRO A 58 -30.40 1.86 -0.58
CA PRO A 58 -29.81 1.13 0.53
C PRO A 58 -28.65 0.30 -0.01
N VAL A 59 -27.66 -0.10 0.78
CA VAL A 59 -26.74 -1.17 0.35
C VAL A 59 -27.60 -2.38 -0.03
N THR A 60 -28.02 -2.45 -1.29
CA THR A 60 -28.67 -3.61 -1.85
C THR A 60 -27.57 -4.63 -1.86
N SER A 61 -27.87 -5.84 -1.38
CA SER A 61 -26.99 -7.01 -1.37
C SER A 61 -26.04 -7.13 -2.57
N SER A 62 -26.46 -6.64 -3.76
CA SER A 62 -25.66 -6.68 -5.00
C SER A 62 -24.24 -6.09 -4.94
N VAL A 63 -23.97 -4.97 -4.23
CA VAL A 63 -22.60 -4.39 -4.17
C VAL A 63 -21.72 -5.13 -3.16
N SER A 64 -22.32 -5.71 -2.11
CA SER A 64 -21.59 -6.55 -1.15
C SER A 64 -21.22 -7.93 -1.69
N ASP A 65 -21.68 -8.27 -2.89
CA ASP A 65 -21.45 -9.58 -3.52
C ASP A 65 -20.36 -9.55 -4.61
N VAL A 66 -19.75 -8.39 -4.87
CA VAL A 66 -18.59 -8.27 -5.76
C VAL A 66 -17.32 -8.68 -5.02
N ILE A 67 -16.51 -9.52 -5.65
CA ILE A 67 -15.25 -10.02 -5.11
C ILE A 67 -14.12 -9.57 -6.03
N VAL A 68 -13.21 -8.76 -5.50
CA VAL A 68 -12.00 -8.33 -6.22
C VAL A 68 -10.84 -9.23 -5.81
N GLY A 69 -10.28 -9.94 -6.77
CA GLY A 69 -9.02 -10.66 -6.61
C GLY A 69 -7.84 -9.68 -6.70
N VAL A 70 -6.99 -9.69 -5.67
CA VAL A 70 -5.78 -8.85 -5.62
C VAL A 70 -4.57 -9.77 -5.65
N ILE A 71 -3.76 -9.65 -6.71
CA ILE A 71 -2.50 -10.38 -6.83
C ILE A 71 -1.38 -9.38 -6.51
N ASP A 72 -0.67 -9.61 -5.41
CA ASP A 72 0.30 -8.63 -4.86
C ASP A 72 1.22 -9.31 -3.81
N THR A 73 1.77 -8.56 -2.84
CA THR A 73 2.61 -9.03 -1.72
C THR A 73 1.82 -9.62 -0.54
N GLY A 74 0.49 -9.72 -0.65
CA GLY A 74 -0.40 -10.24 0.39
C GLY A 74 -1.26 -9.15 1.02
N PHE A 75 -1.73 -9.39 2.24
CA PHE A 75 -2.41 -8.37 3.05
C PHE A 75 -2.06 -8.49 4.55
N TRP A 76 -2.18 -7.38 5.28
CA TRP A 76 -2.04 -7.34 6.74
C TRP A 76 -3.41 -7.53 7.41
N PRO A 77 -3.75 -8.73 7.90
CA PRO A 77 -5.11 -9.05 8.36
C PRO A 77 -5.58 -8.21 9.55
N ASP A 78 -4.65 -7.69 10.34
CA ASP A 78 -4.95 -6.95 11.58
C ASP A 78 -5.30 -5.47 11.31
N SER A 79 -5.28 -5.02 10.04
CA SER A 79 -5.65 -3.65 9.67
C SER A 79 -7.15 -3.43 9.73
N GLU A 80 -7.57 -2.31 10.32
CA GLU A 80 -8.99 -1.89 10.37
C GLU A 80 -9.61 -1.73 8.97
N SER A 81 -8.79 -1.50 7.94
CA SER A 81 -9.24 -1.43 6.54
C SER A 81 -9.83 -2.75 6.03
N PHE A 82 -9.55 -3.86 6.71
CA PHE A 82 -10.07 -5.19 6.37
C PHE A 82 -11.13 -5.67 7.37
N SER A 83 -11.74 -4.75 8.12
CA SER A 83 -12.92 -5.04 8.94
C SER A 83 -14.11 -5.47 8.08
N ASP A 84 -14.86 -6.44 8.60
CA ASP A 84 -16.04 -7.00 7.94
C ASP A 84 -17.38 -6.47 8.49
N THR A 85 -17.29 -5.34 9.19
CA THR A 85 -18.43 -4.62 9.74
C THR A 85 -19.41 -4.26 8.63
N CYS A 86 -20.70 -4.45 8.89
CA CYS A 86 -21.80 -4.24 7.94
C CYS A 86 -21.79 -5.14 6.69
N LEU A 87 -20.98 -6.20 6.64
CA LEU A 87 -21.00 -7.18 5.56
C LEU A 87 -21.81 -8.43 5.92
N GLY A 88 -22.71 -8.84 5.01
CA GLY A 88 -23.45 -10.10 5.10
C GLY A 88 -22.57 -11.32 4.83
N THR A 89 -23.18 -12.51 4.75
CA THR A 89 -22.48 -13.77 4.45
C THR A 89 -21.66 -13.69 3.17
N VAL A 90 -20.60 -14.50 3.08
CA VAL A 90 -19.79 -14.62 1.86
C VAL A 90 -20.67 -15.11 0.70
N PRO A 91 -20.55 -14.53 -0.51
CA PRO A 91 -21.32 -14.98 -1.66
C PRO A 91 -21.08 -16.45 -1.97
N VAL A 92 -22.15 -17.23 -2.15
CA VAL A 92 -22.09 -18.69 -2.43
C VAL A 92 -21.34 -19.05 -3.72
N LYS A 93 -21.16 -18.08 -4.62
CA LYS A 93 -20.39 -18.25 -5.86
C LYS A 93 -18.89 -18.38 -5.61
N PHE A 94 -18.39 -17.86 -4.48
CA PHE A 94 -16.98 -17.88 -4.15
C PHE A 94 -16.56 -19.28 -3.70
N LYS A 95 -15.49 -19.80 -4.31
CA LYS A 95 -14.97 -21.15 -4.05
C LYS A 95 -13.55 -21.16 -3.49
N GLY A 96 -12.97 -19.97 -3.30
CA GLY A 96 -11.64 -19.84 -2.72
C GLY A 96 -11.60 -20.23 -1.26
N GLU A 97 -10.37 -20.35 -0.76
CA GLU A 97 -10.10 -20.75 0.61
C GLU A 97 -9.15 -19.77 1.31
N CYS A 98 -9.04 -19.92 2.62
CA CYS A 98 -8.05 -19.19 3.42
C CYS A 98 -6.94 -20.16 3.82
N VAL A 99 -5.84 -20.16 3.06
CA VAL A 99 -4.73 -21.10 3.23
C VAL A 99 -3.91 -20.71 4.46
N ALA A 100 -3.80 -21.61 5.42
CA ALA A 100 -2.96 -21.44 6.59
C ALA A 100 -1.47 -21.46 6.23
N GLY A 101 -0.67 -20.75 7.01
CA GLY A 101 0.78 -20.67 6.85
C GLY A 101 1.44 -20.03 8.06
N GLU A 102 2.62 -19.47 7.86
CA GLU A 102 3.35 -18.80 8.93
C GLU A 102 2.59 -17.55 9.45
N ASN A 103 2.35 -17.51 10.77
CA ASN A 103 1.61 -16.44 11.46
C ASN A 103 0.27 -16.07 10.78
N PHE A 104 -0.37 -17.08 10.19
CA PHE A 104 -1.60 -16.92 9.42
C PHE A 104 -2.43 -18.20 9.46
N THR A 105 -3.68 -18.09 9.87
CA THR A 105 -4.64 -19.19 9.95
C THR A 105 -5.88 -18.85 9.14
N SER A 106 -6.79 -19.81 8.98
CA SER A 106 -8.08 -19.56 8.32
C SER A 106 -8.91 -18.47 9.01
N ALA A 107 -8.68 -18.21 10.31
CA ALA A 107 -9.34 -17.14 11.07
C ALA A 107 -8.87 -15.72 10.69
N ASN A 108 -7.78 -15.60 9.92
CA ASN A 108 -7.33 -14.31 9.40
C ASN A 108 -8.13 -13.85 8.16
N CYS A 109 -8.89 -14.76 7.54
CA CYS A 109 -9.95 -14.38 6.62
C CYS A 109 -11.26 -14.14 7.39
N ASN A 110 -12.08 -13.25 6.87
CA ASN A 110 -13.34 -12.86 7.47
C ASN A 110 -14.36 -12.58 6.35
N ARG A 111 -15.48 -11.89 6.66
CA ARG A 111 -16.43 -11.55 5.59
C ARG A 111 -15.87 -10.46 4.67
N LYS A 112 -14.82 -9.72 5.01
CA LYS A 112 -14.19 -8.70 4.14
C LYS A 112 -13.18 -9.31 3.17
N VAL A 113 -12.19 -10.02 3.71
CA VAL A 113 -11.21 -10.80 2.96
C VAL A 113 -11.67 -12.25 3.01
N VAL A 114 -12.30 -12.69 1.92
CA VAL A 114 -13.05 -13.97 1.88
C VAL A 114 -12.19 -15.17 1.53
N GLY A 115 -11.02 -14.94 0.94
CA GLY A 115 -10.03 -15.97 0.64
C GLY A 115 -8.63 -15.37 0.57
N ALA A 116 -7.64 -16.20 0.87
CA ALA A 116 -6.24 -15.81 0.89
C ALA A 116 -5.35 -17.01 0.53
N ARG A 117 -4.55 -16.87 -0.52
CA ARG A 117 -3.57 -17.86 -1.00
C ARG A 117 -2.20 -17.20 -1.15
N PHE A 118 -1.15 -18.02 -1.24
CA PHE A 118 0.22 -17.56 -1.48
C PHE A 118 0.99 -18.56 -2.34
N TYR A 119 1.87 -18.05 -3.20
CA TYR A 119 2.59 -18.79 -4.24
C TYR A 119 4.04 -18.34 -4.24
N PHE A 120 4.97 -19.27 -4.12
CA PHE A 120 6.40 -18.97 -4.01
C PHE A 120 7.27 -19.99 -4.75
N LYS A 121 6.67 -21.03 -5.34
CA LYS A 121 7.42 -22.16 -5.90
C LYS A 121 8.17 -21.73 -7.16
N GLY A 122 7.55 -20.87 -7.97
CA GLY A 122 8.19 -20.30 -9.14
C GLY A 122 9.35 -19.40 -8.75
N PHE A 123 9.12 -18.52 -7.76
CA PHE A 123 10.17 -17.67 -7.20
C PHE A 123 11.37 -18.49 -6.72
N GLU A 124 11.14 -19.52 -5.90
CA GLU A 124 12.23 -20.35 -5.34
C GLU A 124 12.97 -21.17 -6.39
N ALA A 125 12.27 -21.62 -7.43
CA ALA A 125 12.89 -22.37 -8.52
C ALA A 125 13.88 -21.50 -9.32
N GLU A 126 13.62 -20.20 -9.43
CA GLU A 126 14.46 -19.25 -10.18
C GLU A 126 15.53 -18.59 -9.31
N ASN A 127 15.18 -18.25 -8.06
CA ASN A 127 15.97 -17.36 -7.21
C ASN A 127 16.60 -18.06 -5.99
N GLY A 128 16.23 -19.32 -5.73
CA GLY A 128 16.60 -20.03 -4.51
C GLY A 128 15.62 -19.78 -3.35
N PRO A 129 15.84 -20.43 -2.19
CA PRO A 129 14.96 -20.34 -1.04
C PRO A 129 14.68 -18.89 -0.59
N LEU A 130 13.45 -18.61 -0.15
CA LEU A 130 13.07 -17.29 0.36
C LEU A 130 13.97 -16.82 1.52
N GLU A 131 14.48 -17.76 2.31
CA GLU A 131 15.36 -17.52 3.46
C GLU A 131 16.68 -16.81 3.08
N ASP A 132 17.15 -16.96 1.84
CA ASP A 132 18.43 -16.42 1.39
C ASP A 132 18.38 -14.90 1.10
N PHE A 133 17.18 -14.31 1.00
CA PHE A 133 16.98 -12.91 0.61
C PHE A 133 17.12 -11.88 1.74
N GLY A 134 17.33 -12.33 2.99
CA GLY A 134 17.75 -11.47 4.10
C GLY A 134 16.75 -10.40 4.58
N GLY A 135 15.45 -10.62 4.38
CA GLY A 135 14.37 -9.71 4.82
C GLY A 135 13.27 -10.41 5.61
N THR A 136 12.37 -9.63 6.21
CA THR A 136 11.17 -10.18 6.87
C THR A 136 10.18 -10.69 5.83
N PHE A 137 9.82 -11.96 5.92
CA PHE A 137 8.74 -12.56 5.14
C PHE A 137 7.93 -13.53 5.98
N PHE A 138 6.76 -13.90 5.46
CA PHE A 138 5.94 -14.95 6.03
C PHE A 138 5.58 -15.92 4.92
N ARG A 139 5.78 -17.23 5.12
CA ARG A 139 5.24 -18.28 4.25
C ARG A 139 3.73 -18.43 4.45
N SER A 140 3.02 -17.36 4.12
CA SER A 140 1.57 -17.21 4.17
C SER A 140 1.13 -16.00 3.33
N ALA A 141 -0.18 -15.76 3.23
CA ALA A 141 -0.73 -14.56 2.60
C ALA A 141 -0.54 -13.27 3.42
N ARG A 142 0.11 -13.34 4.60
CA ARG A 142 0.46 -12.16 5.39
C ARG A 142 1.48 -11.30 4.64
N ASP A 143 1.20 -10.02 4.55
CA ASP A 143 2.05 -9.02 3.93
C ASP A 143 3.18 -8.62 4.88
N SER A 144 4.41 -8.58 4.38
CA SER A 144 5.58 -8.06 5.10
C SER A 144 6.22 -6.86 4.41
N ASP A 145 5.71 -6.49 3.23
CA ASP A 145 6.20 -5.37 2.42
C ASP A 145 5.31 -4.14 2.59
N GLY A 146 3.99 -4.36 2.52
CA GLY A 146 2.97 -3.32 2.67
C GLY A 146 2.30 -2.92 1.35
N HIS A 147 2.94 -3.20 0.20
CA HIS A 147 2.39 -2.84 -1.11
C HIS A 147 1.01 -3.47 -1.36
N GLY A 148 0.84 -4.77 -1.09
CA GLY A 148 -0.43 -5.47 -1.24
C GLY A 148 -1.52 -4.96 -0.30
N SER A 149 -1.17 -4.70 0.97
CA SER A 149 -2.11 -4.10 1.93
C SER A 149 -2.58 -2.71 1.50
N HIS A 150 -1.66 -1.90 0.97
CA HIS A 150 -1.96 -0.56 0.47
C HIS A 150 -2.85 -0.62 -0.78
N SER A 151 -2.53 -1.48 -1.75
CA SER A 151 -3.34 -1.74 -2.94
C SER A 151 -4.76 -2.21 -2.58
N ALA A 152 -4.86 -3.26 -1.76
CA ALA A 152 -6.15 -3.87 -1.38
C ALA A 152 -7.05 -2.91 -0.61
N SER A 153 -6.48 -2.12 0.32
CA SER A 153 -7.24 -1.09 1.05
C SER A 153 -7.65 0.09 0.17
N THR A 154 -6.88 0.45 -0.86
CA THR A 154 -7.30 1.45 -1.85
C THR A 154 -8.47 0.95 -2.69
N ILE A 155 -8.49 -0.32 -3.08
CA ILE A 155 -9.56 -0.92 -3.88
C ILE A 155 -10.86 -0.98 -3.07
N ALA A 156 -10.80 -1.66 -1.92
CA ALA A 156 -11.99 -2.00 -1.15
C ALA A 156 -11.77 -1.88 0.36
N GLY A 157 -10.89 -1.01 0.85
CA GLY A 157 -10.77 -0.77 2.29
C GLY A 157 -12.12 -0.37 2.92
N ALA A 158 -12.40 -0.90 4.11
CA ALA A 158 -13.50 -0.47 4.95
C ALA A 158 -13.37 1.03 5.28
N VAL A 159 -14.47 1.63 5.74
CA VAL A 159 -14.47 3.04 6.16
C VAL A 159 -13.84 3.13 7.55
N VAL A 160 -12.63 3.70 7.63
CA VAL A 160 -11.86 3.85 8.87
C VAL A 160 -11.67 5.32 9.18
N SER A 161 -12.33 5.80 10.24
CA SER A 161 -12.26 7.21 10.63
C SER A 161 -11.00 7.52 11.43
N ASN A 162 -10.60 8.79 11.43
CA ASN A 162 -9.52 9.30 12.28
C ASN A 162 -8.13 8.67 12.03
N VAL A 163 -7.85 8.26 10.80
CA VAL A 163 -6.53 7.78 10.40
C VAL A 163 -5.63 8.94 10.00
N SER A 164 -4.33 8.78 10.21
CA SER A 164 -3.31 9.75 9.79
C SER A 164 -1.96 9.04 9.65
N LEU A 165 -1.07 9.60 8.83
CA LEU A 165 0.32 9.19 8.80
C LEU A 165 1.11 10.16 9.68
N PHE A 166 1.47 9.75 10.90
CA PHE A 166 2.16 10.61 11.89
C PHE A 166 1.43 11.96 12.14
N GLY A 167 0.10 11.95 12.20
CA GLY A 167 -0.71 13.17 12.34
C GLY A 167 -0.94 13.95 11.04
N MET A 168 -0.21 13.65 9.96
CA MET A 168 -0.45 14.22 8.64
C MET A 168 -1.66 13.58 7.98
N THR A 169 -2.36 14.35 7.14
CA THR A 169 -3.50 13.87 6.33
C THR A 169 -4.60 13.18 7.13
N ARG A 170 -4.89 13.73 8.30
CA ARG A 170 -5.95 13.21 9.18
C ARG A 170 -7.29 13.17 8.45
N GLY A 171 -7.98 12.04 8.52
CA GLY A 171 -9.32 11.90 7.94
C GLY A 171 -9.88 10.49 8.02
N THR A 172 -10.82 10.18 7.13
CA THR A 172 -11.49 8.88 7.03
C THR A 172 -11.01 8.10 5.81
N ALA A 173 -10.26 7.01 5.97
CA ALA A 173 -9.82 6.17 4.86
C ALA A 173 -10.92 5.24 4.40
N ARG A 174 -10.97 4.99 3.10
CA ARG A 174 -11.83 3.99 2.49
C ARG A 174 -11.30 3.58 1.12
N GLY A 175 -11.73 2.41 0.68
CA GLY A 175 -11.56 2.01 -0.70
C GLY A 175 -12.55 2.69 -1.65
N GLY A 176 -12.34 2.48 -2.95
CA GLY A 176 -13.27 2.90 -3.99
C GLY A 176 -14.63 2.21 -3.86
N ALA A 177 -14.60 0.92 -3.50
CA ALA A 177 -15.77 0.10 -3.20
C ALA A 177 -15.69 -0.48 -1.78
N PRO A 178 -16.03 0.29 -0.72
CA PRO A 178 -15.86 -0.14 0.68
C PRO A 178 -16.65 -1.39 1.07
N TYR A 179 -17.70 -1.73 0.33
CA TYR A 179 -18.54 -2.90 0.59
C TYR A 179 -18.19 -4.12 -0.29
N ALA A 180 -17.28 -3.98 -1.25
CA ALA A 180 -16.79 -5.13 -2.02
C ALA A 180 -15.93 -6.04 -1.13
N ARG A 181 -15.86 -7.31 -1.52
CA ARG A 181 -15.05 -8.35 -0.88
C ARG A 181 -13.69 -8.42 -1.57
N LEU A 182 -12.70 -8.92 -0.85
CA LEU A 182 -11.35 -9.13 -1.34
C LEU A 182 -11.01 -10.62 -1.32
N ALA A 183 -10.35 -11.10 -2.36
CA ALA A 183 -9.65 -12.39 -2.37
C ALA A 183 -8.18 -12.11 -2.65
N ILE A 184 -7.29 -12.53 -1.74
CA ILE A 184 -5.88 -12.15 -1.77
C ILE A 184 -5.04 -13.31 -2.32
N TYR A 185 -4.19 -13.02 -3.29
CA TYR A 185 -3.30 -13.98 -3.92
C TYR A 185 -1.88 -13.45 -3.86
N LYS A 186 -1.11 -13.84 -2.85
CA LYS A 186 0.27 -13.39 -2.69
C LYS A 186 1.18 -14.12 -3.67
N ALA A 187 1.65 -13.45 -4.72
CA ALA A 187 2.55 -14.00 -5.73
C ALA A 187 3.86 -13.21 -5.87
N CYS A 188 4.00 -12.12 -5.11
CA CYS A 188 5.17 -11.25 -5.13
C CYS A 188 5.95 -11.36 -3.81
N TRP A 189 7.27 -11.46 -3.94
CA TRP A 189 8.24 -11.59 -2.85
C TRP A 189 9.42 -10.68 -3.13
N PHE A 190 9.83 -9.88 -2.14
CA PHE A 190 11.01 -9.00 -2.23
C PHE A 190 11.03 -8.10 -3.48
N ASN A 191 9.88 -7.48 -3.81
CA ASN A 191 9.68 -6.65 -5.01
C ASN A 191 9.79 -7.37 -6.36
N LEU A 192 9.74 -8.70 -6.37
CA LEU A 192 9.74 -9.52 -7.57
C LEU A 192 8.49 -10.39 -7.59
N CYS A 193 7.95 -10.64 -8.78
CA CYS A 193 6.79 -11.51 -8.97
C CYS A 193 7.14 -12.51 -10.07
N ASN A 194 7.20 -13.80 -9.75
CA ASN A 194 7.57 -14.83 -10.72
C ASN A 194 6.38 -15.20 -11.61
N ASP A 195 6.63 -15.37 -12.91
CA ASP A 195 5.62 -15.68 -13.92
C ASP A 195 4.78 -16.93 -13.62
N GLY A 196 5.40 -18.00 -13.09
CA GLY A 196 4.70 -19.24 -12.73
C GLY A 196 3.78 -19.06 -11.52
N ASP A 197 4.23 -18.29 -10.53
CA ASP A 197 3.42 -17.95 -9.36
C ASP A 197 2.27 -16.98 -9.73
N ILE A 198 2.50 -16.03 -10.64
CA ILE A 198 1.47 -15.14 -11.20
C ILE A 198 0.40 -15.96 -11.93
N LEU A 199 0.79 -16.86 -12.84
CA LEU A 199 -0.16 -17.68 -13.58
C LEU A 199 -0.99 -18.59 -12.66
N SER A 200 -0.36 -19.14 -11.63
CA SER A 200 -1.03 -19.98 -10.63
C SER A 200 -2.05 -19.16 -9.82
N ALA A 201 -1.67 -17.95 -9.38
CA ALA A 201 -2.56 -17.02 -8.71
C ALA A 201 -3.75 -16.60 -9.58
N MET A 202 -3.52 -16.30 -10.87
CA MET A 202 -4.59 -15.94 -11.80
C MET A 202 -5.53 -17.10 -12.09
N ASP A 203 -5.01 -18.32 -12.27
CA ASP A 203 -5.84 -19.50 -12.55
C ASP A 203 -6.74 -19.83 -11.34
N ASP A 204 -6.18 -19.82 -10.13
CA ASP A 204 -6.95 -20.00 -8.89
C ASP A 204 -7.98 -18.88 -8.72
N ALA A 205 -7.63 -17.61 -8.95
CA ALA A 205 -8.59 -16.51 -8.83
C ALA A 205 -9.78 -16.63 -9.79
N ILE A 206 -9.52 -17.04 -11.05
CA ILE A 206 -10.57 -17.31 -12.04
C ILE A 206 -11.48 -18.46 -11.57
N ASN A 207 -10.90 -19.54 -11.05
CA ASN A 207 -11.64 -20.72 -10.60
C ASN A 207 -12.40 -20.50 -9.28
N ASP A 208 -11.86 -19.66 -8.41
CA ASP A 208 -12.44 -19.24 -7.14
C ASP A 208 -13.65 -18.32 -7.34
N GLY A 209 -13.82 -17.74 -8.54
CA GLY A 209 -14.99 -16.97 -8.93
C GLY A 209 -14.92 -15.49 -8.55
N VAL A 210 -13.72 -14.87 -8.67
CA VAL A 210 -13.58 -13.42 -8.56
C VAL A 210 -14.29 -12.71 -9.73
N ASP A 211 -14.76 -11.49 -9.51
CA ASP A 211 -15.43 -10.68 -10.54
C ASP A 211 -14.46 -9.77 -11.28
N ILE A 212 -13.41 -9.31 -10.58
CA ILE A 212 -12.40 -8.38 -11.08
C ILE A 212 -11.04 -8.82 -10.55
N LEU A 213 -9.99 -8.66 -11.36
CA LEU A 213 -8.60 -8.82 -10.94
C LEU A 213 -7.89 -7.46 -10.92
N SER A 214 -7.13 -7.21 -9.86
CA SER A 214 -6.23 -6.07 -9.74
C SER A 214 -4.79 -6.55 -9.55
N LEU A 215 -3.90 -6.12 -10.45
CA LEU A 215 -2.49 -6.48 -10.46
C LEU A 215 -1.65 -5.19 -10.49
N SER A 216 -0.95 -4.89 -9.40
CA SER A 216 -0.13 -3.68 -9.29
C SER A 216 1.35 -3.95 -9.58
N PHE A 217 1.63 -4.70 -10.63
CA PHE A 217 2.99 -5.04 -11.08
C PHE A 217 3.02 -5.17 -12.62
N GLY A 218 4.22 -5.19 -13.19
CA GLY A 218 4.43 -5.33 -14.64
C GLY A 218 5.89 -5.58 -14.98
N ALA A 219 6.14 -6.01 -16.22
CA ALA A 219 7.50 -6.23 -16.69
C ALA A 219 8.28 -4.91 -16.80
N ASN A 220 9.60 -5.01 -16.66
CA ASN A 220 10.48 -3.89 -17.02
C ASN A 220 10.47 -3.70 -18.55
N PRO A 221 10.52 -2.45 -19.05
CA PRO A 221 10.65 -2.20 -20.47
C PRO A 221 11.93 -2.82 -21.06
N PRO A 222 11.90 -3.32 -22.30
CA PRO A 222 10.77 -3.31 -23.23
C PRO A 222 9.70 -4.35 -22.87
N GLU A 223 8.44 -4.01 -23.10
CA GLU A 223 7.33 -4.94 -22.89
C GLU A 223 7.50 -6.18 -23.80
N PRO A 224 7.40 -7.41 -23.25
CA PRO A 224 7.42 -8.64 -24.04
C PRO A 224 6.20 -8.76 -24.95
N ILE A 225 6.27 -9.65 -25.95
CA ILE A 225 5.08 -9.95 -26.76
C ILE A 225 3.99 -10.61 -25.89
N TYR A 226 2.73 -10.40 -26.26
CA TYR A 226 1.58 -10.81 -25.42
C TYR A 226 1.58 -12.29 -25.01
N PHE A 227 2.08 -13.17 -25.87
CA PHE A 227 2.09 -14.62 -25.62
C PHE A 227 3.28 -15.09 -24.76
N GLU A 228 4.22 -14.20 -24.44
CA GLU A 228 5.37 -14.45 -23.57
C GLU A 228 5.21 -13.77 -22.21
N SER A 229 4.19 -12.93 -22.02
CA SER A 229 3.86 -12.31 -20.73
C SER A 229 2.88 -13.19 -19.95
N ALA A 230 3.29 -13.67 -18.77
CA ALA A 230 2.42 -14.39 -17.84
C ALA A 230 1.15 -13.59 -17.51
N THR A 231 1.30 -12.31 -17.18
CA THR A 231 0.18 -11.40 -16.91
C THR A 231 -0.77 -11.30 -18.10
N SER A 232 -0.26 -11.15 -19.32
CA SER A 232 -1.09 -11.07 -20.53
C SER A 232 -1.83 -12.37 -20.82
N VAL A 233 -1.15 -13.51 -20.73
CA VAL A 233 -1.74 -14.84 -20.94
C VAL A 233 -2.82 -15.14 -19.91
N GLY A 234 -2.55 -14.88 -18.63
CA GLY A 234 -3.53 -15.04 -17.56
C GLY A 234 -4.72 -14.08 -17.71
N ALA A 235 -4.46 -12.83 -18.10
CA ALA A 235 -5.52 -11.84 -18.31
C ALA A 235 -6.43 -12.20 -19.50
N PHE A 236 -5.88 -12.80 -20.56
CA PHE A 236 -6.69 -13.30 -21.66
C PHE A 236 -7.66 -14.41 -21.22
N ARG A 237 -7.20 -15.31 -20.33
CA ARG A 237 -8.07 -16.35 -19.74
C ARG A 237 -9.18 -15.75 -18.88
N ALA A 238 -8.84 -14.77 -18.03
CA ALA A 238 -9.80 -14.03 -17.22
C ALA A 238 -10.85 -13.32 -18.10
N PHE A 239 -10.39 -12.62 -19.15
CA PHE A 239 -11.26 -11.92 -20.10
C PHE A 239 -12.26 -12.86 -20.78
N ARG A 240 -11.82 -14.06 -21.20
CA ARG A 240 -12.70 -15.10 -21.78
C ARG A 240 -13.76 -15.62 -20.81
N LYS A 241 -13.58 -15.42 -19.51
CA LYS A 241 -14.52 -15.75 -18.45
C LYS A 241 -15.36 -14.55 -17.99
N GLY A 242 -15.20 -13.40 -18.64
CA GLY A 242 -15.91 -12.16 -18.30
C GLY A 242 -15.33 -11.42 -17.09
N ILE A 243 -14.09 -11.73 -16.70
CA ILE A 243 -13.40 -11.09 -15.58
C ILE A 243 -12.50 -9.98 -16.15
N VAL A 244 -12.73 -8.74 -15.71
CA VAL A 244 -11.89 -7.59 -16.09
C VAL A 244 -10.60 -7.62 -15.27
N VAL A 245 -9.48 -7.34 -15.93
CA VAL A 245 -8.15 -7.26 -15.30
C VAL A 245 -7.64 -5.83 -15.39
N SER A 246 -7.43 -5.21 -14.23
CA SER A 246 -6.83 -3.88 -14.09
C SER A 246 -5.35 -4.04 -13.74
N CYS A 247 -4.47 -3.41 -14.52
CA CYS A 247 -3.04 -3.43 -14.29
C CYS A 247 -2.42 -2.03 -14.32
N SER A 248 -1.35 -1.82 -13.57
CA SER A 248 -0.57 -0.57 -13.65
C SER A 248 0.22 -0.49 -14.98
N ALA A 249 0.43 0.72 -15.49
CA ALA A 249 1.23 0.97 -16.69
C ALA A 249 2.75 0.90 -16.46
N GLY A 250 3.19 0.76 -15.20
CA GLY A 250 4.60 0.84 -14.81
C GLY A 250 5.07 2.27 -14.49
N ASN A 251 6.25 2.36 -13.86
CA ASN A 251 6.81 3.61 -13.31
C ASN A 251 7.99 4.17 -14.14
N SER A 252 8.19 3.66 -15.35
CA SER A 252 9.21 4.16 -16.27
C SER A 252 8.71 5.42 -16.99
N PHE A 253 9.60 6.41 -17.16
CA PHE A 253 9.23 7.78 -17.56
C PHE A 253 9.59 8.15 -19.01
N SER A 254 10.11 7.20 -19.80
CA SER A 254 10.51 7.45 -21.19
C SER A 254 9.41 7.05 -22.18
N PRO A 255 9.40 7.57 -23.41
CA PRO A 255 8.48 7.07 -24.43
C PRO A 255 8.61 5.56 -24.63
N LYS A 256 7.48 4.88 -24.86
CA LYS A 256 7.40 3.42 -25.11
C LYS A 256 7.86 2.54 -23.93
N THR A 257 7.65 3.00 -22.70
CA THR A 257 7.96 2.22 -21.49
C THR A 257 6.74 1.74 -20.71
N SER A 258 5.54 1.77 -21.30
CA SER A 258 4.35 1.23 -20.65
C SER A 258 4.41 -0.29 -20.63
N ALA A 259 4.10 -0.88 -19.48
CA ALA A 259 3.87 -2.31 -19.31
C ALA A 259 2.36 -2.64 -19.40
N ASN A 260 2.04 -3.94 -19.45
CA ASN A 260 0.67 -4.46 -19.40
C ASN A 260 -0.25 -3.93 -20.50
N VAL A 261 0.29 -3.78 -21.73
CA VAL A 261 -0.39 -3.12 -22.87
C VAL A 261 -1.22 -4.05 -23.74
N ALA A 262 -1.55 -5.24 -23.25
CA ALA A 262 -2.38 -6.19 -23.98
C ALA A 262 -3.83 -5.66 -24.12
N PRO A 263 -4.50 -5.79 -25.28
CA PRO A 263 -5.81 -5.17 -25.50
C PRO A 263 -6.95 -5.61 -24.56
N TRP A 264 -6.79 -6.76 -23.89
CA TRP A 264 -7.75 -7.30 -22.92
C TRP A 264 -7.45 -6.89 -21.46
N ILE A 265 -6.45 -6.04 -21.25
CA ILE A 265 -6.09 -5.48 -19.94
C ILE A 265 -6.52 -4.02 -19.89
N LEU A 266 -7.12 -3.62 -18.78
CA LEU A 266 -7.30 -2.21 -18.42
C LEU A 266 -5.98 -1.68 -17.85
N THR A 267 -5.16 -1.06 -18.69
CA THR A 267 -3.88 -0.47 -18.30
C THR A 267 -4.09 0.93 -17.70
N VAL A 268 -3.61 1.15 -16.47
CA VAL A 268 -3.88 2.36 -15.68
C VAL A 268 -2.58 3.16 -15.47
N ALA A 269 -2.58 4.41 -15.91
CA ALA A 269 -1.53 5.38 -15.63
C ALA A 269 -1.76 6.10 -14.28
N ALA A 270 -0.73 6.72 -13.73
CA ALA A 270 -0.82 7.52 -12.52
C ALA A 270 -0.87 9.02 -12.82
N SER A 271 -1.63 9.77 -12.03
CA SER A 271 -1.69 11.23 -12.08
C SER A 271 -1.67 11.81 -10.65
N SER A 272 -1.33 13.10 -10.54
CA SER A 272 -1.39 13.81 -9.26
C SER A 272 -2.83 14.11 -8.84
N LEU A 273 -3.00 14.37 -7.54
CA LEU A 273 -4.20 14.97 -6.97
C LEU A 273 -3.93 16.46 -6.71
N ASP A 274 -4.96 17.18 -6.27
CA ASP A 274 -4.90 18.57 -5.81
C ASP A 274 -4.31 18.75 -4.40
N ARG A 275 -3.83 17.67 -3.76
CA ARG A 275 -3.09 17.74 -2.51
C ARG A 275 -1.58 17.66 -2.70
N GLU A 276 -0.89 18.61 -2.08
CA GLU A 276 0.57 18.63 -1.94
C GLU A 276 0.99 18.40 -0.48
N PHE A 277 2.20 17.86 -0.27
CA PHE A 277 2.80 17.67 1.04
C PHE A 277 4.00 18.60 1.19
N ASP A 278 3.75 19.74 1.82
CA ASP A 278 4.73 20.80 1.96
C ASP A 278 5.67 20.53 3.15
N SER A 279 6.97 20.72 2.93
CA SER A 279 8.00 20.70 3.96
C SER A 279 8.88 21.93 3.78
N ASN A 280 8.51 22.99 4.50
CA ASN A 280 9.16 24.29 4.37
C ASN A 280 10.49 24.34 5.13
N ILE A 281 11.51 24.88 4.49
CA ILE A 281 12.82 25.12 5.09
C ILE A 281 12.94 26.62 5.41
N TYR A 282 13.22 26.92 6.66
CA TYR A 282 13.44 28.28 7.14
C TYR A 282 14.96 28.52 7.23
N LEU A 283 15.47 29.42 6.38
CA LEU A 283 16.88 29.78 6.31
C LEU A 283 17.14 31.16 6.93
N GLY A 284 18.23 31.30 7.68
CA GLY A 284 18.67 32.57 8.27
C GLY A 284 18.40 32.70 9.77
N ASN A 285 18.75 33.85 10.33
CA ASN A 285 18.62 34.13 11.77
C ASN A 285 17.21 34.60 12.13
N LEU A 286 16.83 34.45 13.40
CA LEU A 286 15.58 34.98 13.98
C LEU A 286 15.45 36.49 13.65
N GLY A 287 14.61 36.83 12.68
CA GLY A 287 14.35 38.21 12.24
C GLY A 287 14.52 38.49 10.74
N ASN A 288 15.21 37.62 9.99
CA ASN A 288 15.33 37.72 8.53
C ASN A 288 15.33 36.32 7.89
N SER A 289 14.22 35.60 8.07
CA SER A 289 14.08 34.22 7.61
C SER A 289 13.60 34.17 6.16
N GLN A 290 14.40 33.60 5.27
CA GLN A 290 13.93 33.19 3.95
C GLN A 290 13.22 31.84 4.08
N ILE A 291 12.04 31.72 3.49
CA ILE A 291 11.29 30.46 3.45
C ILE A 291 11.48 29.83 2.08
N LEU A 292 12.01 28.61 2.05
CA LEU A 292 12.02 27.77 0.86
C LEU A 292 10.90 26.75 0.97
N LYS A 293 9.95 26.79 0.04
CA LYS A 293 8.90 25.78 -0.06
C LYS A 293 9.51 24.49 -0.63
N GLY A 294 9.56 23.45 0.19
CA GLY A 294 9.97 22.10 -0.20
C GLY A 294 8.79 21.12 -0.17
N PHE A 295 9.03 19.90 -0.64
CA PHE A 295 8.03 18.82 -0.65
C PHE A 295 8.60 17.57 0.00
N SER A 296 7.96 17.07 1.05
CA SER A 296 8.37 15.84 1.75
C SER A 296 7.27 15.36 2.69
N LEU A 297 7.24 14.05 2.95
CA LEU A 297 6.50 13.44 4.06
C LEU A 297 7.38 13.46 5.31
N ASN A 298 7.54 14.64 5.92
CA ASN A 298 8.36 14.81 7.10
C ASN A 298 7.50 14.99 8.37
N PRO A 299 7.40 13.96 9.24
CA PRO A 299 6.68 14.10 10.51
C PRO A 299 7.50 14.83 11.58
N LEU A 300 8.80 15.02 11.34
CA LEU A 300 9.72 15.57 12.34
C LEU A 300 9.65 17.08 12.35
N LYS A 301 9.37 17.64 13.52
CA LYS A 301 9.53 19.06 13.80
C LYS A 301 10.92 19.29 14.39
N LEU A 302 11.69 20.19 13.78
CA LEU A 302 12.94 20.64 14.37
C LEU A 302 12.60 21.63 15.49
N GLU A 303 12.96 21.29 16.72
CA GLU A 303 12.77 22.15 17.90
C GLU A 303 13.84 23.26 17.98
N THR A 304 14.95 23.11 17.25
CA THR A 304 16.06 24.06 17.24
C THR A 304 16.59 24.26 15.82
N SER A 305 17.33 25.34 15.61
CA SER A 305 18.01 25.62 14.33
C SER A 305 19.37 24.92 14.30
N TYR A 306 19.71 24.33 13.16
CA TYR A 306 20.99 23.65 12.94
C TYR A 306 21.84 24.41 11.93
N GLY A 307 23.17 24.30 12.05
CA GLY A 307 24.09 24.80 11.04
C GLY A 307 23.91 24.02 9.73
N LEU A 308 23.99 24.73 8.60
CA LEU A 308 23.96 24.11 7.27
C LEU A 308 25.36 24.15 6.68
N ILE A 309 25.83 23.00 6.18
CA ILE A 309 27.08 22.91 5.42
C ILE A 309 26.81 22.32 4.03
N ALA A 310 27.40 22.92 3.00
CA ALA A 310 27.38 22.37 1.66
C ALA A 310 28.19 21.07 1.62
N GLY A 311 27.70 20.03 0.93
CA GLY A 311 28.42 18.75 0.86
C GLY A 311 29.83 18.87 0.27
N SER A 312 30.05 19.83 -0.63
CA SER A 312 31.37 20.16 -1.16
C SER A 312 32.39 20.50 -0.08
N ASP A 313 31.95 21.13 1.01
CA ASP A 313 32.78 21.60 2.12
C ASP A 313 32.90 20.55 3.22
N ALA A 314 32.13 19.46 3.12
CA ALA A 314 32.11 18.33 4.04
C ALA A 314 32.63 17.02 3.38
N ALA A 315 33.45 17.13 2.34
CA ALA A 315 33.98 15.98 1.62
C ALA A 315 34.88 15.10 2.52
N VAL A 316 34.61 13.79 2.54
CA VAL A 316 35.45 12.82 3.26
C VAL A 316 36.80 12.63 2.56
N PRO A 317 37.87 12.23 3.27
CA PRO A 317 39.16 11.96 2.65
C PRO A 317 39.05 11.00 1.46
N GLY A 318 39.64 11.38 0.33
CA GLY A 318 39.60 10.58 -0.92
C GLY A 318 38.39 10.86 -1.82
N VAL A 319 37.42 11.68 -1.41
CA VAL A 319 36.30 12.13 -2.25
C VAL A 319 36.50 13.59 -2.65
N THR A 320 36.33 13.89 -3.93
CA THR A 320 36.44 15.27 -4.43
C THR A 320 35.24 16.10 -3.98
N ALA A 321 35.42 17.41 -3.80
CA ALA A 321 34.32 18.33 -3.49
C ALA A 321 33.18 18.24 -4.52
N LYS A 322 33.51 18.05 -5.80
CA LYS A 322 32.53 17.85 -6.89
C LYS A 322 31.69 16.58 -6.70
N ASN A 323 32.27 15.50 -6.18
CA ASN A 323 31.50 14.28 -5.91
C ASN A 323 30.66 14.43 -4.63
N ALA A 324 31.14 15.20 -3.65
CA ALA A 324 30.45 15.44 -2.39
C ALA A 324 29.30 16.48 -2.49
N GLN A 325 29.28 17.31 -3.53
CA GLN A 325 28.29 18.39 -3.72
C GLN A 325 26.83 17.92 -3.83
N SER A 326 26.60 16.62 -4.04
CA SER A 326 25.27 16.02 -4.18
C SER A 326 24.52 15.87 -2.85
N MET A 327 25.15 16.22 -1.73
CA MET A 327 24.63 16.03 -0.37
C MET A 327 24.62 17.36 0.40
N ILE A 328 23.68 17.53 1.34
CA ILE A 328 23.68 18.59 2.34
C ILE A 328 23.69 17.92 3.71
N LYS A 329 24.47 18.44 4.66
CA LYS A 329 24.56 17.91 6.02
C LYS A 329 24.15 18.96 7.05
N TYR A 330 23.47 18.52 8.10
CA TYR A 330 23.25 19.34 9.29
C TYR A 330 24.49 19.26 10.19
N GLN A 331 24.98 20.41 10.65
CA GLN A 331 25.96 20.47 11.73
C GLN A 331 25.21 20.54 13.06
N SER A 332 25.50 19.56 13.93
CA SER A 332 25.08 19.51 15.33
C SER A 332 25.84 20.52 16.18
#